data_AF-A0A1Q9MXP5-F1
#
_entry.id   AF-A0A1Q9MXP5-F1
#
_cell.length_a   1.000
_cell.length_b   1.000
_cell.length_c   1.000
_cell.angle_alpha   90.00
_cell.angle_beta   90.00
_cell.angle_gamma   90.00
#
_symmetry.space_group_name_H-M   'P 1'
#
loop_
_entity.id
_entity.type
_entity.pdbx_description
1 polymer ?
#
loop_
_entity_poly.entity_id
_entity_poly.type
_entity_poly.pdbx_seq_one_letter_code
_entity_poly.pdbx_strand_id
1 'polypeptide(L)'
;MRLKINRLTFSFALILPDLVDKLLLWTIGTTGRDWAHNVFFVALVGVPFLVTRKFPLAESMWLGGLIHLVLDIPEVPWFFPFVSYDFPFPEYRGFWEYFIIGLTQPLTLGTELGGLTCMVWLIVKYRLFSRPGLTGFLKNTSAIKIETVN
;
A
#
# COMPACT_ATOMS: atom_id res chain seq x y z
N MET A 1 12.31 21.66 5.36
CA MET A 1 11.32 21.45 4.26
C MET A 1 9.96 21.09 4.88
N ARG A 2 8.82 21.54 4.32
CA ARG A 2 7.49 21.13 4.82
C ARG A 2 6.86 20.15 3.83
N LEU A 3 6.70 18.90 4.25
CA LEU A 3 6.02 17.87 3.47
C LEU A 3 4.51 17.96 3.75
N LYS A 4 3.71 18.03 2.69
CA LYS A 4 2.24 18.10 2.80
C LYS A 4 1.67 16.73 2.51
N ILE A 5 1.26 16.03 3.57
CA ILE A 5 0.69 14.68 3.42
C ILE A 5 -0.83 14.77 3.37
N ASN A 6 -1.38 14.30 2.26
CA ASN A 6 -2.78 13.96 2.12
C ASN A 6 -3.02 12.58 2.71
N ARG A 7 -3.80 12.52 3.80
CA ARG A 7 -4.02 11.29 4.56
C ARG A 7 -4.67 10.20 3.72
N LEU A 8 -5.64 10.54 2.86
CA LEU A 8 -6.30 9.53 2.03
C LEU A 8 -5.34 8.95 1.00
N THR A 9 -4.64 9.83 0.28
CA THR A 9 -3.67 9.41 -0.72
C THR A 9 -2.59 8.54 -0.10
N PHE A 10 -2.07 8.94 1.07
CA PHE A 10 -1.12 8.15 1.83
C PHE A 10 -1.66 6.77 2.23
N SER A 11 -2.83 6.72 2.87
CA SER A 11 -3.45 5.47 3.30
C SER A 11 -3.81 4.56 2.12
N PHE A 12 -4.22 5.14 1.00
CA PHE A 12 -4.48 4.38 -0.23
C PHE A 12 -3.19 3.78 -0.78
N ALA A 13 -2.12 4.57 -0.87
CA ALA A 13 -0.81 4.08 -1.33
C ALA A 13 -0.24 2.98 -0.43
N LEU A 14 -0.52 3.07 0.87
CA LEU A 14 -0.12 2.06 1.85
C LEU A 14 -0.82 0.70 1.61
N ILE A 15 -1.97 0.64 0.94
CA ILE A 15 -2.69 -0.62 0.69
C ILE A 15 -2.57 -1.05 -0.78
N LEU A 16 -2.19 -0.11 -1.64
CA LEU A 16 -2.22 -0.29 -3.09
C LEU A 16 -1.36 -1.46 -3.60
N PRO A 17 -0.11 -1.69 -3.13
CA PRO A 17 0.68 -2.83 -3.56
C PRO A 17 -0.03 -4.17 -3.31
N ASP A 18 -0.53 -4.33 -2.09
CA ASP A 18 -1.29 -5.48 -1.64
C ASP A 18 -2.55 -5.69 -2.47
N LEU A 19 -3.30 -4.62 -2.74
CA LEU A 19 -4.51 -4.69 -3.55
C LEU A 19 -4.21 -5.17 -4.96
N VAL A 20 -3.16 -4.64 -5.60
CA VAL A 20 -2.80 -5.02 -6.97
C VAL A 20 -2.31 -6.46 -7.02
N ASP A 21 -1.35 -6.83 -6.18
CA ASP A 21 -0.75 -8.16 -6.26
C ASP A 21 -1.70 -9.27 -5.83
N LYS A 22 -2.54 -9.05 -4.81
CA LYS A 22 -3.58 -10.03 -4.41
C LYS A 22 -4.63 -10.21 -5.50
N LEU A 23 -5.03 -9.14 -6.19
CA LEU A 23 -5.92 -9.24 -7.35
C LEU A 23 -5.27 -10.03 -8.50
N LEU A 24 -3.98 -9.82 -8.77
CA LEU A 24 -3.26 -10.58 -9.80
C LEU A 24 -3.08 -12.05 -9.42
N LEU A 25 -2.79 -12.34 -8.15
CA LEU A 25 -2.78 -13.70 -7.61
C LEU A 25 -4.13 -14.39 -7.85
N TRP A 26 -5.25 -13.70 -7.58
CA TRP A 26 -6.58 -14.31 -7.72
C TRP A 26 -7.03 -14.48 -9.17
N THR A 27 -6.57 -13.62 -10.09
CA THR A 27 -7.04 -13.61 -11.48
C THR A 27 -6.17 -14.43 -12.42
N ILE A 28 -4.85 -14.40 -12.23
CA ILE A 28 -3.87 -15.00 -13.15
C ILE A 28 -2.81 -15.87 -12.45
N GLY A 29 -2.89 -16.05 -11.13
CA GLY A 29 -2.03 -17.00 -10.39
C GLY A 29 -0.58 -16.56 -10.20
N THR A 30 -0.32 -15.26 -10.05
CA THR A 30 1.03 -14.74 -9.67
C THR A 30 1.37 -15.06 -8.21
N THR A 31 2.59 -14.77 -7.76
CA THR A 31 3.03 -15.01 -6.36
C THR A 31 2.27 -14.19 -5.31
N GLY A 32 1.60 -13.10 -5.72
CA GLY A 32 0.98 -12.14 -4.81
C GLY A 32 1.94 -11.10 -4.23
N ARG A 33 3.18 -11.00 -4.76
CA ARG A 33 4.17 -9.98 -4.33
C ARG A 33 4.91 -9.28 -5.48
N ASP A 34 4.93 -9.83 -6.69
CA ASP A 34 5.93 -9.42 -7.70
C ASP A 34 5.67 -8.04 -8.33
N TRP A 35 4.43 -7.75 -8.71
CA TRP A 35 4.13 -6.69 -9.66
C TRP A 35 4.04 -5.31 -9.02
N ALA A 36 3.58 -5.23 -7.77
CA ALA A 36 3.34 -3.98 -7.09
C ALA A 36 4.20 -3.76 -5.85
N HIS A 37 4.77 -4.81 -5.23
CA HIS A 37 5.73 -4.65 -4.13
C HIS A 37 7.16 -4.37 -4.62
N ASN A 38 7.33 -3.44 -5.55
CA ASN A 38 8.64 -3.02 -6.05
C ASN A 38 8.75 -1.50 -6.17
N VAL A 39 9.99 -0.99 -6.23
CA VAL A 39 10.22 0.46 -6.25
C VAL A 39 9.70 1.12 -7.52
N PHE A 40 9.64 0.37 -8.64
CA PHE A 40 9.19 0.89 -9.92
C PHE A 40 7.68 1.16 -9.90
N PHE A 41 6.89 0.25 -9.35
CA PHE A 41 5.46 0.44 -9.15
C PHE A 41 5.21 1.65 -8.24
N VAL A 42 5.89 1.72 -7.10
CA VAL A 42 5.77 2.87 -6.17
C VAL A 42 6.13 4.18 -6.87
N ALA A 43 7.21 4.23 -7.65
CA ALA A 43 7.57 5.42 -8.42
C ALA A 43 6.47 5.79 -9.42
N LEU A 44 5.94 4.81 -10.15
CA LEU A 44 4.95 4.99 -11.20
C LEU A 44 3.62 5.55 -10.68
N VAL A 45 3.12 5.07 -9.53
CA VAL A 45 1.80 5.49 -9.02
C VAL A 45 1.73 6.98 -8.65
N GLY A 46 2.87 7.63 -8.39
CA GLY A 46 2.93 9.08 -8.16
C GLY A 46 3.02 9.93 -9.43
N VAL A 47 3.43 9.36 -10.57
CA VAL A 47 3.66 10.09 -11.84
C VAL A 47 2.42 10.87 -12.32
N PRO A 48 1.19 10.32 -12.30
CA PRO A 48 0.01 11.08 -12.72
C PRO A 48 -0.21 12.38 -11.91
N PHE A 49 0.18 12.36 -10.64
CA PHE A 49 0.06 13.53 -9.75
C PHE A 49 1.17 14.56 -10.02
N LEU A 50 2.34 14.14 -10.47
CA LEU A 50 3.37 15.06 -10.96
C LEU A 50 2.93 15.78 -12.24
N VAL A 51 2.39 15.03 -13.21
CA VAL A 51 1.93 15.60 -14.50
C VAL A 51 0.83 16.63 -14.28
N THR A 52 -0.05 16.40 -13.30
CA THR A 52 -1.11 17.34 -12.91
C THR A 52 -0.68 18.42 -11.91
N ARG A 53 0.62 18.52 -11.60
CA ARG A 53 1.22 19.46 -10.63
C ARG A 53 0.63 19.37 -9.22
N LYS A 54 0.06 18.23 -8.85
CA LYS A 54 -0.49 17.94 -7.53
C LYS A 54 0.58 17.30 -6.64
N PHE A 55 1.69 18.00 -6.45
CA PHE A 55 2.87 17.49 -5.71
C PHE A 55 2.56 16.89 -4.34
N PRO A 56 1.69 17.48 -3.48
CA PRO A 56 1.36 16.87 -2.20
C PRO A 56 0.74 15.46 -2.33
N LEU A 57 -0.02 15.22 -3.41
CA LEU A 57 -0.60 13.90 -3.67
C LEU A 57 0.48 12.93 -4.17
N ALA A 58 1.38 13.37 -5.06
CA ALA A 58 2.51 12.56 -5.49
C ALA A 58 3.39 12.13 -4.30
N GLU A 59 3.79 13.09 -3.47
CA GLU A 59 4.57 12.87 -2.24
C GLU A 59 3.87 11.90 -1.29
N SER A 60 2.56 12.06 -1.08
CA SER A 60 1.79 11.16 -0.22
C SER A 60 1.73 9.75 -0.78
N MET A 61 1.59 9.63 -2.10
CA MET A 61 1.51 8.33 -2.77
C MET A 61 2.84 7.58 -2.69
N TRP A 62 3.95 8.28 -2.94
CA TRP A 62 5.29 7.70 -2.79
C TRP A 62 5.62 7.35 -1.35
N LEU A 63 5.35 8.24 -0.40
CA LEU A 63 5.64 7.98 1.00
C LEU A 63 4.84 6.78 1.52
N GLY A 64 3.55 6.68 1.18
CA GLY A 64 2.73 5.54 1.58
C GLY A 64 3.21 4.23 0.94
N GLY A 65 3.52 4.24 -0.36
CA GLY A 65 4.06 3.07 -1.05
C GLY A 65 5.42 2.63 -0.50
N LEU A 66 6.33 3.58 -0.23
CA LEU A 66 7.63 3.26 0.38
C LEU A 66 7.50 2.70 1.79
N ILE A 67 6.60 3.24 2.61
CA ILE A 67 6.35 2.69 3.95
C ILE A 67 5.79 1.27 3.84
N HIS A 68 4.89 1.00 2.89
CA HIS A 68 4.40 -0.37 2.63
C HIS A 68 5.56 -1.32 2.34
N LEU A 69 6.45 -0.97 1.40
CA LEU A 69 7.63 -1.78 1.08
C LEU A 69 8.51 -2.00 2.32
N VAL A 70 8.73 -0.98 3.14
CA VAL A 70 9.54 -1.13 4.36
C VAL A 70 8.89 -2.07 5.38
N LEU A 71 7.56 -2.03 5.50
CA LEU A 71 6.82 -2.92 6.41
C LEU A 71 6.86 -4.39 5.99
N ASP A 72 7.05 -4.65 4.70
CA ASP A 72 7.08 -6.00 4.13
C ASP A 72 8.51 -6.60 4.00
N ILE A 73 9.54 -5.93 4.52
CA ILE A 73 10.90 -6.50 4.57
C ILE A 73 10.91 -7.78 5.41
N PRO A 74 11.53 -8.89 4.95
CA PRO A 74 12.44 -9.00 3.80
C PRO A 74 11.80 -9.43 2.47
N GLU A 75 10.48 -9.56 2.39
CA GLU A 75 9.73 -10.21 1.31
C GLU A 75 9.45 -9.29 0.11
N VAL A 76 10.33 -8.33 -0.15
CA VAL A 76 10.12 -7.26 -1.14
C VAL A 76 10.99 -7.49 -2.37
N PRO A 77 10.40 -7.73 -3.56
CA PRO A 77 11.14 -7.78 -4.83
C PRO A 77 11.52 -6.38 -5.30
N TRP A 78 12.51 -5.77 -4.66
CA TRP A 78 12.89 -4.37 -4.91
C TRP A 78 13.01 -4.02 -6.40
N PHE A 79 13.55 -4.94 -7.22
CA PHE A 79 13.86 -4.69 -8.63
C PHE A 79 13.09 -5.54 -9.67
N PHE A 80 11.99 -6.21 -9.30
CA PHE A 80 11.15 -6.91 -10.29
C PHE A 80 10.55 -5.92 -11.32
N PRO A 81 10.42 -6.28 -12.62
CA PRO A 81 10.70 -7.58 -13.25
C PRO A 81 12.14 -7.73 -13.79
N PHE A 82 13.06 -6.82 -13.48
CA PHE A 82 14.44 -6.85 -14.01
C PHE A 82 15.33 -7.86 -13.26
N VAL A 83 14.99 -8.16 -12.01
CA VAL A 83 15.64 -9.19 -11.18
C VAL A 83 14.58 -10.18 -10.73
N SER A 84 14.86 -11.48 -10.88
CA SER A 84 14.02 -12.56 -10.38
C SER A 84 14.27 -12.78 -8.89
N TYR A 85 13.20 -13.03 -8.14
CA TYR A 85 13.25 -13.29 -6.71
C TYR A 85 12.57 -14.63 -6.43
N ASP A 86 13.24 -15.47 -5.64
CA ASP A 86 12.63 -16.70 -5.13
C ASP A 86 11.94 -16.36 -3.82
N PHE A 87 10.61 -16.33 -3.85
CA PHE A 87 9.84 -16.16 -2.63
C PHE A 87 9.71 -17.50 -1.90
N PRO A 88 9.87 -17.54 -0.57
CA PRO A 88 9.62 -18.74 0.22
C PRO A 88 8.13 -19.11 0.27
N PHE A 89 7.27 -18.28 -0.33
CA PHE A 89 5.86 -18.56 -0.43
C PHE A 89 5.62 -19.65 -1.46
N PRO A 90 4.82 -20.68 -1.14
CA PRO A 90 4.43 -21.65 -2.13
C PRO A 90 3.79 -20.90 -3.30
N GLU A 91 4.05 -21.36 -4.53
CA GLU A 91 3.32 -20.92 -5.72
C GLU A 91 1.83 -21.18 -5.47
N TYR A 92 1.13 -20.21 -4.91
CA TYR A 92 -0.26 -20.35 -4.52
C TYR A 92 -1.07 -20.58 -5.80
N ARG A 93 -1.70 -21.74 -5.94
CA ARG A 93 -2.54 -22.07 -7.10
C ARG A 93 -3.95 -21.47 -6.97
N GLY A 94 -4.03 -20.27 -6.39
CA GLY A 94 -5.26 -19.48 -6.26
C GLY A 94 -5.66 -19.13 -4.83
N PHE A 95 -6.79 -18.43 -4.72
CA PHE A 95 -7.31 -17.82 -3.48
C PHE A 95 -7.42 -18.81 -2.31
N TRP A 96 -7.97 -20.01 -2.53
CA TRP A 96 -8.27 -20.95 -1.45
C TRP A 96 -7.02 -21.48 -0.76
N GLU A 97 -5.95 -21.72 -1.53
CA GLU A 97 -4.67 -22.19 -0.99
C GLU A 97 -3.99 -21.10 -0.17
N TYR A 98 -3.94 -19.86 -0.70
CA TYR A 98 -3.48 -18.69 0.04
C TYR A 98 -4.25 -18.49 1.34
N PHE A 99 -5.59 -18.55 1.30
CA PHE A 99 -6.44 -18.33 2.46
C PHE A 99 -6.22 -19.38 3.55
N ILE A 100 -6.15 -20.66 3.20
CA ILE A 100 -5.92 -21.75 4.16
C ILE A 100 -4.53 -21.63 4.79
N ILE A 101 -3.49 -21.35 4.00
CA ILE A 101 -2.13 -21.17 4.51
C ILE A 101 -2.06 -19.94 5.43
N GLY A 102 -2.69 -18.83 5.05
CA GLY A 102 -2.81 -17.63 5.88
C GLY A 102 -3.43 -17.91 7.25
N LEU A 103 -4.46 -18.76 7.32
CA LEU A 103 -5.07 -19.18 8.59
C LEU A 103 -4.12 -19.99 9.49
N THR A 104 -3.10 -20.63 8.92
CA THR A 104 -2.11 -21.42 9.68
C THR A 104 -0.92 -20.61 10.17
N GLN A 105 -0.77 -19.36 9.73
CA GLN A 105 0.32 -18.46 10.12
C GLN A 105 -0.18 -17.36 11.07
N PRO A 106 0.03 -17.49 12.40
CA PRO A 106 -0.58 -16.58 13.38
C PRO A 106 -0.14 -15.13 13.23
N LEU A 107 1.11 -14.89 12.81
CA LEU A 107 1.65 -13.55 12.63
C LEU A 107 0.99 -12.86 11.42
N THR A 108 0.97 -13.55 10.27
CA THR A 108 0.31 -13.10 9.03
C THR A 108 -1.15 -12.79 9.27
N LEU A 109 -1.87 -13.70 9.92
CA LEU A 109 -3.28 -13.50 10.27
C LEU A 109 -3.46 -12.30 11.22
N GLY A 110 -2.57 -12.14 12.20
CA GLY A 110 -2.60 -11.00 13.13
C GLY A 110 -2.41 -9.66 12.44
N THR A 111 -1.44 -9.56 11.51
CA THR A 111 -1.19 -8.34 10.74
C THR A 111 -2.32 -8.04 9.76
N GLU A 112 -2.88 -9.05 9.09
CA GLU A 112 -4.02 -8.89 8.18
C GLU A 112 -5.29 -8.45 8.92
N LEU A 113 -5.63 -9.10 10.05
CA LEU A 113 -6.78 -8.72 10.87
C LEU A 113 -6.59 -7.36 11.52
N GLY A 114 -5.38 -7.04 11.98
CA GLY A 114 -5.03 -5.73 12.51
C GLY A 114 -5.20 -4.62 11.46
N GLY A 115 -4.67 -4.85 10.25
CA GLY A 115 -4.83 -3.95 9.11
C GLY A 115 -6.29 -3.74 8.73
N LEU A 116 -7.06 -4.83 8.59
CA LEU A 116 -8.49 -4.77 8.28
C LEU A 116 -9.27 -4.01 9.36
N THR A 117 -9.00 -4.28 10.63
CA THR A 117 -9.64 -3.62 11.76
C THR A 117 -9.35 -2.12 11.77
N CYS A 118 -8.08 -1.74 11.54
CA CYS A 118 -7.67 -0.35 11.42
C CYS A 118 -8.40 0.33 10.25
N MET A 119 -8.50 -0.33 9.10
CA MET A 119 -9.19 0.19 7.92
C MET A 119 -10.70 0.40 8.19
N VAL A 120 -11.37 -0.59 8.77
CA VAL A 120 -12.80 -0.48 9.15
C VAL A 120 -13.00 0.66 10.14
N TRP A 121 -12.13 0.77 11.15
CA TRP A 121 -12.19 1.86 12.11
C TRP A 121 -12.02 3.24 11.46
N LEU A 122 -11.09 3.40 10.51
CA LEU A 122 -10.91 4.64 9.74
C LEU A 122 -12.17 4.97 8.92
N ILE A 123 -12.73 3.99 8.22
CA ILE A 123 -13.95 4.16 7.41
C ILE A 123 -15.11 4.66 8.28
N VAL A 124 -15.32 4.05 9.44
CA VAL A 124 -16.39 4.44 10.38
C VAL A 124 -16.11 5.81 11.00
N LYS A 125 -14.92 6.01 11.55
CA LYS A 125 -14.53 7.25 12.25
C LYS A 125 -14.61 8.48 11.35
N TYR A 126 -14.16 8.37 10.10
CA TYR A 126 -14.16 9.47 9.15
C TYR A 126 -15.38 9.49 8.23
N ARG A 127 -16.35 8.59 8.44
CA ARG A 127 -17.57 8.47 7.62
C ARG A 127 -17.27 8.40 6.13
N LEU A 128 -16.27 7.61 5.75
CA LEU A 128 -15.78 7.52 4.35
C LEU A 128 -16.82 6.94 3.39
N PHE A 129 -17.89 6.33 3.90
CA PHE A 129 -19.07 5.90 3.14
C PHE A 129 -19.99 7.06 2.69
N SER A 130 -19.75 8.28 3.17
CA SER A 130 -20.54 9.47 2.82
C SER A 130 -19.73 10.43 1.94
N ARG A 131 -20.37 11.05 0.93
CA ARG A 131 -19.72 12.09 0.09
C ARG A 131 -19.09 13.23 0.93
N PRO A 132 -19.73 13.75 1.99
CA PRO A 132 -19.13 14.79 2.84
C PRO A 132 -17.91 14.27 3.63
N GLY A 133 -17.97 13.06 4.17
CA GLY A 133 -16.85 12.44 4.89
C GLY A 133 -15.66 12.22 3.96
N LEU A 134 -15.90 11.67 2.77
CA LEU A 134 -14.87 11.45 1.75
C LEU A 134 -14.23 12.76 1.30
N THR A 135 -15.02 13.77 0.96
CA THR A 135 -14.51 15.08 0.52
C THR A 135 -13.80 15.84 1.64
N GLY A 136 -14.26 15.72 2.89
CA GLY A 136 -13.60 16.27 4.07
C GLY A 136 -12.26 15.59 4.34
N PHE A 137 -12.19 14.27 4.26
CA PHE A 137 -10.96 13.50 4.42
C PHE A 137 -9.96 13.78 3.28
N LEU A 138 -10.45 13.93 2.04
CA LEU A 138 -9.68 14.34 0.87
C LEU A 138 -9.05 15.74 1.02
N LYS A 139 -9.78 16.69 1.62
CA LYS A 139 -9.29 18.07 1.82
C LYS A 139 -8.37 18.20 3.03
N ASN A 140 -8.36 17.23 3.94
CA ASN A 140 -7.59 17.26 5.17
C ASN A 140 -6.13 16.88 4.92
N THR A 141 -5.37 17.86 4.43
CA THR A 141 -3.91 17.75 4.27
C THR A 141 -3.24 18.19 5.56
N SER A 142 -2.49 17.28 6.19
CA SER A 142 -1.67 17.62 7.36
C SER A 142 -0.28 18.02 6.89
N ALA A 143 0.18 19.20 7.29
CA ALA A 143 1.58 19.57 7.08
C ALA A 143 2.43 18.87 8.14
N ILE A 144 3.34 17.99 7.71
CA ILE A 144 4.38 17.46 8.59
C ILE A 144 5.58 18.41 8.47
N LYS A 145 5.97 19.02 9.60
CA LYS A 145 7.17 19.84 9.68
C LYS A 145 8.33 18.90 9.94
N ILE A 146 9.17 18.70 8.93
CA ILE A 146 10.46 18.02 9.11
C ILE A 146 11.47 19.11 9.47
N GLU A 147 11.91 19.09 10.73
CA GLU A 147 12.99 19.95 11.20
C GLU A 147 14.30 19.30 10.76
N THR A 148 15.02 19.97 9.87
CA THR A 148 16.37 19.56 9.48
C THR A 148 17.31 19.96 10.61
N VAL A 149 17.88 18.97 11.28
CA VAL A 149 19.01 19.16 12.20
C VAL A 149 20.22 19.45 11.30
N ASN A 150 20.71 20.69 11.34
CA ASN A 150 21.95 21.11 10.68
C ASN A 150 23.16 20.68 11.49
#